data_AF-A0A5Y4CKW9-F1
#
_entry.id   AF-A0A5Y4CKW9-F1
#
_cell.length_a   1.000
_cell.length_b   1.000
_cell.length_c   1.000
_cell.angle_alpha   90.00
_cell.angle_beta   90.00
_cell.angle_gamma   90.00
#
_symmetry.space_group_name_H-M   'P 1'
#
loop_
_entity.id
_entity.type
_entity.pdbx_description
1 polymer ?
#
loop_
_entity_poly.entity_id
_entity_poly.type
_entity_poly.pdbx_seq_one_letter_code
_entity_poly.pdbx_strand_id
1 'polypeptide(L)'
;MSIANGTLTASHDINLSAQAAGGQGIVISNGSMTASSGTLTLNGSASAASGAGLSVTGTLLNATHASFTGSNSGGTGFSLTNLTLSSSLSDLVNVTFSSAGSGASAVNYLDNSVVTDANRDTLLNRTMDNLTNIDMNGTAIFNNASAGWTHDYSSTDKPNGGWIFNNTNVTAGGDVNLTGVGFNNATITVTNGSFSLSGNGPAVLTDNTLSATGAVNLSSGSGVTLTGTTVSAGSDITLLGGGS
;
A
#
# COMPACT_ATOMS: atom_id res chain seq x y z
N MET A 1 15.84 10.86 13.38
CA MET A 1 16.31 9.86 14.38
C MET A 1 16.71 8.61 13.63
N SER A 2 17.83 7.97 13.99
CA SER A 2 18.29 6.72 13.34
C SER A 2 18.65 5.68 14.39
N ILE A 3 18.13 4.46 14.23
CA ILE A 3 18.48 3.28 15.05
C ILE A 3 18.88 2.17 14.07
N ALA A 4 20.13 1.73 14.12
CA ALA A 4 20.64 0.70 13.23
C ALA A 4 21.32 -0.40 14.04
N ASN A 5 21.00 -1.66 13.78
CA ASN A 5 21.53 -2.82 14.51
C ASN A 5 21.29 -2.73 16.03
N GLY A 6 20.22 -2.04 16.42
CA GLY A 6 19.89 -1.75 17.82
C GLY A 6 18.80 -2.67 18.36
N THR A 7 18.81 -2.87 19.68
CA THR A 7 17.76 -3.56 20.42
C THR A 7 17.15 -2.61 21.44
N LEU A 8 15.85 -2.39 21.36
CA LEU A 8 15.08 -1.65 22.35
C LEU A 8 14.11 -2.61 23.04
N THR A 9 14.16 -2.66 24.36
CA THR A 9 13.26 -3.50 25.16
C THR A 9 12.66 -2.67 26.27
N ALA A 10 11.33 -2.68 26.37
CA ALA A 10 10.57 -2.11 27.46
C ALA A 10 9.55 -3.13 27.99
N SER A 11 9.27 -3.08 29.29
CA SER A 11 8.20 -3.89 29.87
C SER A 11 6.82 -3.46 29.35
N HIS A 12 6.63 -2.15 29.16
CA HIS A 12 5.40 -1.56 28.62
C HIS A 12 5.69 -0.95 27.25
N ASP A 13 5.57 0.36 27.10
CA ASP A 13 5.58 1.02 25.79
C ASP A 13 6.99 1.43 25.34
N ILE A 14 7.16 1.47 24.01
CA ILE A 14 8.27 2.19 23.37
C ILE A 14 7.65 3.27 22.49
N ASN A 15 7.98 4.53 22.78
CA ASN A 15 7.48 5.68 22.06
C ASN A 15 8.65 6.43 21.41
N LEU A 16 8.73 6.40 20.08
CA LEU A 16 9.71 7.14 19.30
C LEU A 16 9.01 8.21 18.50
N SER A 17 9.46 9.46 18.66
CA SER A 17 8.97 10.59 17.89
C SER A 17 10.14 11.42 17.38
N ALA A 18 10.12 11.74 16.09
CA ALA A 18 11.12 12.62 15.50
C ALA A 18 10.54 13.40 14.31
N GLN A 19 11.00 14.63 14.18
CA GLN A 19 10.75 15.49 13.04
C GLN A 19 12.08 15.87 12.40
N ALA A 20 12.13 15.85 11.07
CA ALA A 20 13.28 16.29 10.30
C ALA A 20 12.86 17.38 9.31
N ALA A 21 13.59 18.50 9.29
CA ALA A 21 13.39 19.56 8.28
C ALA A 21 13.83 19.15 6.86
N GLY A 22 14.56 18.03 6.74
CA GLY A 22 15.00 17.44 5.48
C GLY A 22 15.43 15.99 5.69
N GLY A 23 15.37 15.17 4.63
CA GLY A 23 15.75 13.76 4.70
C GLY A 23 14.67 12.86 5.32
N GLN A 24 15.01 12.14 6.40
CA GLN A 24 14.15 11.12 7.01
C GLN A 24 13.81 11.47 8.46
N GLY A 25 12.54 11.31 8.85
CA GLY A 25 12.07 11.57 10.21
C GLY A 25 12.60 10.54 11.21
N ILE A 26 12.10 9.30 11.10
CA ILE A 26 12.61 8.12 11.83
C ILE A 26 13.12 7.08 10.83
N VAL A 27 14.31 6.54 11.10
CA VAL A 27 14.90 5.41 10.37
C VAL A 27 15.27 4.32 11.36
N ILE A 28 14.77 3.10 11.15
CA ILE A 28 15.08 1.93 11.97
C ILE A 28 15.49 0.80 11.03
N SER A 29 16.65 0.19 11.30
CA SER A 29 17.20 -0.85 10.42
C SER A 29 17.86 -1.98 11.20
N ASN A 30 17.63 -3.21 10.74
CA ASN A 30 18.37 -4.41 11.15
C ASN A 30 18.39 -4.66 12.67
N GLY A 31 17.31 -4.35 13.37
CA GLY A 31 17.25 -4.36 14.83
C GLY A 31 16.07 -5.14 15.41
N SER A 32 15.81 -4.91 16.69
CA SER A 32 14.60 -5.43 17.35
C SER A 32 14.00 -4.42 18.31
N MET A 33 12.67 -4.39 18.38
CA MET A 33 11.92 -3.60 19.36
C MET A 33 10.89 -4.48 20.04
N THR A 34 10.97 -4.56 21.36
CA THR A 34 10.07 -5.36 22.19
C THR A 34 9.41 -4.50 23.27
N ALA A 35 8.09 -4.32 23.16
CA ALA A 35 7.22 -3.70 24.15
C ALA A 35 6.34 -4.80 24.78
N SER A 36 6.89 -5.54 25.75
CA SER A 36 6.40 -6.88 26.14
C SER A 36 4.91 -6.94 26.52
N SER A 37 4.40 -5.90 27.18
CA SER A 37 2.97 -5.79 27.53
C SER A 37 2.37 -4.47 27.09
N GLY A 38 2.97 -3.79 26.11
CA GLY A 38 2.60 -2.44 25.71
C GLY A 38 2.54 -2.23 24.21
N THR A 39 2.61 -0.96 23.83
CA THR A 39 2.48 -0.46 22.45
C THR A 39 3.83 0.00 21.91
N LEU A 40 4.11 -0.32 20.64
CA LEU A 40 5.16 0.33 19.86
C LEU A 40 4.57 1.52 19.11
N THR A 41 4.92 2.74 19.49
CA THR A 41 4.50 3.95 18.80
C THR A 41 5.68 4.57 18.07
N LEU A 42 5.63 4.58 16.74
CA LEU A 42 6.65 5.18 15.89
C LEU A 42 6.02 6.35 15.13
N ASN A 43 6.43 7.58 15.47
CA ASN A 43 5.92 8.81 14.87
C ASN A 43 7.04 9.60 14.20
N GLY A 44 7.22 9.40 12.91
CA GLY A 44 8.23 10.08 12.11
C GLY A 44 7.60 11.10 11.17
N SER A 45 8.14 12.32 11.15
CA SER A 45 7.76 13.33 10.16
C SER A 45 9.00 13.92 9.47
N ALA A 46 8.86 14.20 8.18
CA ALA A 46 9.89 14.85 7.37
C ALA A 46 9.27 15.92 6.47
N SER A 47 9.99 16.99 6.20
CA SER A 47 9.59 18.03 5.24
C SER A 47 10.57 18.07 4.08
N ALA A 48 10.60 17.02 3.27
CA ALA A 48 11.59 16.85 2.20
C ALA A 48 10.95 16.45 0.88
N ALA A 49 11.51 16.92 -0.24
CA ALA A 49 11.09 16.45 -1.57
C ALA A 49 11.43 14.96 -1.80
N SER A 50 12.37 14.41 -1.03
CA SER A 50 12.80 13.01 -1.08
C SER A 50 13.08 12.49 0.33
N GLY A 51 12.79 11.21 0.58
CA GLY A 51 12.97 10.57 1.89
C GLY A 51 11.63 10.14 2.51
N ALA A 52 11.67 9.60 3.73
CA ALA A 52 10.49 9.06 4.41
C ALA A 52 10.21 9.76 5.74
N GLY A 53 8.94 9.96 6.08
CA GLY A 53 8.55 10.32 7.45
C GLY A 53 8.99 9.23 8.43
N LEU A 54 8.64 7.98 8.09
CA LEU A 54 9.04 6.77 8.82
C LEU A 54 9.61 5.72 7.85
N SER A 55 10.80 5.19 8.15
CA SER A 55 11.36 4.02 7.47
C SER A 55 11.75 2.97 8.49
N VAL A 56 11.20 1.76 8.37
CA VAL A 56 11.56 0.60 9.18
C VAL A 56 11.90 -0.55 8.26
N THR A 57 13.11 -1.11 8.41
CA THR A 57 13.58 -2.21 7.57
C THR A 57 14.33 -3.27 8.38
N GLY A 58 14.21 -4.55 8.01
CA GLY A 58 15.01 -5.63 8.61
C GLY A 58 14.80 -5.79 10.12
N THR A 59 13.63 -5.43 10.64
CA THR A 59 13.42 -5.26 12.09
C THR A 59 12.38 -6.23 12.63
N LEU A 60 12.69 -6.89 13.74
CA LEU A 60 11.74 -7.66 14.52
C LEU A 60 10.96 -6.75 15.46
N LEU A 61 9.63 -6.80 15.38
CA LEU A 61 8.71 -6.02 16.20
C LEU A 61 7.86 -6.96 17.05
N ASN A 62 7.92 -6.79 18.37
CA ASN A 62 7.14 -7.56 19.33
C ASN A 62 6.41 -6.64 20.30
N ALA A 63 5.09 -6.65 20.24
CA ALA A 63 4.24 -5.81 21.09
C ALA A 63 2.82 -6.34 21.12
N THR A 64 2.00 -5.79 22.03
CA THR A 64 0.56 -6.04 22.00
C THR A 64 -0.13 -5.23 20.91
N HIS A 65 0.37 -4.00 20.66
CA HIS A 65 -0.13 -3.09 19.63
C HIS A 65 1.04 -2.37 18.95
N ALA A 66 0.85 -1.95 17.71
CA ALA A 66 1.79 -1.09 17.01
C ALA A 66 1.08 0.07 16.30
N SER A 67 1.69 1.24 16.35
CA SER A 67 1.25 2.43 15.63
C SER A 67 2.40 2.99 14.81
N PHE A 68 2.23 2.98 13.49
CA PHE A 68 3.18 3.48 12.53
C PHE A 68 2.63 4.74 11.88
N THR A 69 3.16 5.89 12.30
CA THR A 69 2.83 7.19 11.73
C THR A 69 4.06 7.74 11.01
N GLY A 70 3.92 7.92 9.70
CA GLY A 70 4.96 8.50 8.85
C GLY A 70 4.38 9.58 7.97
N SER A 71 4.78 10.84 8.16
CA SER A 71 4.31 11.95 7.32
C SER A 71 5.42 12.65 6.54
N ASN A 72 5.14 12.98 5.28
CA ASN A 72 6.08 13.69 4.43
C ASN A 72 5.37 14.61 3.42
N SER A 73 5.87 15.84 3.25
CA SER A 73 5.29 16.82 2.32
C SER A 73 5.46 16.50 0.83
N GLY A 74 6.43 15.67 0.44
CA GLY A 74 6.68 15.37 -0.99
C GLY A 74 7.30 14.01 -1.31
N GLY A 75 7.79 13.27 -0.30
CA GLY A 75 8.39 11.94 -0.45
C GLY A 75 7.47 10.80 0.03
N THR A 76 8.07 9.87 0.78
CA THR A 76 7.36 8.72 1.36
C THR A 76 6.74 9.10 2.71
N GLY A 77 5.47 8.73 2.93
CA GLY A 77 4.86 8.83 4.26
C GLY A 77 5.54 7.87 5.23
N PHE A 78 5.19 6.58 5.11
CA PHE A 78 5.90 5.47 5.76
C PHE A 78 6.38 4.40 4.77
N SER A 79 7.48 3.72 5.11
CA SER A 79 7.98 2.53 4.41
C SER A 79 8.34 1.47 5.45
N LEU A 80 7.68 0.31 5.36
CA LEU A 80 7.87 -0.83 6.25
C LEU A 80 8.21 -2.06 5.41
N THR A 81 9.45 -2.53 5.51
CA THR A 81 9.97 -3.60 4.64
C THR A 81 10.79 -4.60 5.43
N ASN A 82 10.86 -5.85 4.98
CA ASN A 82 11.65 -6.91 5.60
C ASN A 82 11.47 -6.96 7.15
N LEU A 83 10.22 -6.88 7.61
CA LEU A 83 9.86 -6.89 9.02
C LEU A 83 9.52 -8.30 9.49
N THR A 84 9.70 -8.53 10.78
CA THR A 84 9.08 -9.66 11.47
C THR A 84 8.09 -9.11 12.48
N LEU A 85 6.80 -9.19 12.17
CA LEU A 85 5.73 -8.85 13.10
C LEU A 85 5.42 -10.07 13.96
N SER A 86 5.61 -9.96 15.28
CA SER A 86 5.30 -11.04 16.22
C SER A 86 3.79 -11.31 16.28
N SER A 87 3.40 -12.46 16.84
CA SER A 87 2.02 -13.01 16.81
C SER A 87 0.90 -11.96 16.92
N SER A 88 0.87 -11.15 17.99
CA SER A 88 -0.18 -10.13 18.23
C SER A 88 -0.27 -9.01 17.19
N LEU A 89 0.75 -8.87 16.34
CA LEU A 89 0.84 -7.87 15.27
C LEU A 89 0.69 -8.50 13.88
N SER A 90 0.83 -9.81 13.75
CA SER A 90 0.99 -10.52 12.47
C SER A 90 -0.28 -10.53 11.61
N ASP A 91 -1.46 -10.53 12.24
CA ASP A 91 -2.76 -10.43 11.56
C ASP A 91 -3.17 -8.99 11.23
N LEU A 92 -2.33 -8.02 11.63
CA LEU A 92 -2.51 -6.58 11.53
C LEU A 92 -3.67 -6.00 12.34
N VAL A 93 -4.44 -6.79 13.09
CA VAL A 93 -5.61 -6.31 13.87
C VAL A 93 -5.20 -5.25 14.89
N ASN A 94 -4.07 -5.47 15.58
CA ASN A 94 -3.54 -4.54 16.58
C ASN A 94 -2.50 -3.55 16.01
N VAL A 95 -2.49 -3.38 14.68
CA VAL A 95 -1.56 -2.48 13.98
C VAL A 95 -2.32 -1.31 13.39
N THR A 96 -1.82 -0.10 13.53
CA THR A 96 -2.33 1.10 12.86
C THR A 96 -1.27 1.69 11.93
N PHE A 97 -1.71 2.15 10.76
CA PHE A 97 -0.87 2.86 9.79
C PHE A 97 -1.48 4.23 9.54
N SER A 98 -0.66 5.27 9.56
CA SER A 98 -1.10 6.62 9.18
C SER A 98 0.01 7.39 8.47
N SER A 99 -0.41 8.16 7.48
CA SER A 99 0.41 9.19 6.83
C SER A 99 -0.28 10.54 6.81
N ALA A 100 -1.24 10.75 7.73
CA ALA A 100 -1.91 12.02 7.92
C ALA A 100 -0.91 13.17 8.08
N GLY A 101 -1.17 14.27 7.38
CA GLY A 101 -0.26 15.42 7.28
C GLY A 101 0.78 15.31 6.15
N SER A 102 0.78 14.22 5.37
CA SER A 102 1.59 14.13 4.15
C SER A 102 1.02 14.99 3.02
N GLY A 103 1.88 15.34 2.06
CA GLY A 103 1.45 15.95 0.81
C GLY A 103 0.64 14.98 -0.05
N ALA A 104 -0.15 15.51 -0.98
CA ALA A 104 -1.01 14.69 -1.85
C ALA A 104 -0.24 13.67 -2.71
N SER A 105 1.00 14.00 -3.09
CA SER A 105 1.87 13.13 -3.89
C SER A 105 2.65 12.11 -3.06
N ALA A 106 2.53 12.14 -1.72
CA ALA A 106 3.25 11.20 -0.89
C ALA A 106 2.68 9.79 -1.04
N VAL A 107 3.57 8.80 -1.02
CA VAL A 107 3.22 7.38 -1.17
C VAL A 107 3.75 6.61 0.03
N ASN A 108 3.00 5.59 0.48
CA ASN A 108 3.44 4.67 1.50
C ASN A 108 3.87 3.33 0.88
N TYR A 109 4.72 2.57 1.58
CA TYR A 109 5.24 1.31 1.09
C TYR A 109 5.16 0.22 2.16
N LEU A 110 4.54 -0.90 1.80
CA LEU A 110 4.51 -2.14 2.55
C LEU A 110 4.98 -3.26 1.62
N ASP A 111 5.83 -4.16 2.10
CA ASP A 111 6.18 -5.37 1.34
C ASP A 111 5.51 -6.62 1.93
N ASN A 112 5.80 -7.76 1.31
CA ASN A 112 5.20 -9.04 1.63
C ASN A 112 5.62 -9.59 3.02
N SER A 113 6.55 -8.93 3.72
CA SER A 113 6.87 -9.25 5.11
C SER A 113 5.85 -8.65 6.09
N VAL A 114 5.15 -7.60 5.67
CA VAL A 114 4.05 -6.96 6.41
C VAL A 114 2.71 -7.50 5.92
N VAL A 115 2.54 -7.61 4.60
CA VAL A 115 1.28 -8.04 3.97
C VAL A 115 1.42 -9.46 3.45
N THR A 116 0.65 -10.37 4.04
CA THR A 116 0.63 -11.79 3.68
C THR A 116 -0.78 -12.19 3.24
N ASP A 117 -0.91 -13.36 2.63
CA ASP A 117 -2.23 -13.89 2.26
C ASP A 117 -3.20 -13.99 3.46
N ALA A 118 -2.67 -14.21 4.67
CA ALA A 118 -3.46 -14.38 5.88
C ALA A 118 -4.00 -13.06 6.45
N ASN A 119 -3.34 -11.93 6.21
CA ASN A 119 -3.70 -10.63 6.79
C ASN A 119 -4.11 -9.58 5.75
N ARG A 120 -3.98 -9.89 4.45
CA ARG A 120 -4.29 -8.97 3.35
C ARG A 120 -5.67 -8.36 3.49
N ASP A 121 -6.70 -9.17 3.76
CA ASP A 121 -8.07 -8.66 3.82
C ASP A 121 -8.26 -7.71 5.03
N THR A 122 -7.58 -7.97 6.16
CA THR A 122 -7.54 -7.05 7.30
C THR A 122 -6.93 -5.70 6.93
N LEU A 123 -5.90 -5.69 6.08
CA LEU A 123 -5.28 -4.47 5.57
C LEU A 123 -6.20 -3.75 4.57
N LEU A 124 -6.73 -4.47 3.58
CA LEU A 124 -7.51 -3.90 2.48
C LEU A 124 -8.86 -3.33 2.94
N ASN A 125 -9.38 -3.78 4.09
CA ASN A 125 -10.57 -3.21 4.71
C ASN A 125 -10.32 -1.82 5.36
N ARG A 126 -9.13 -1.24 5.19
CA ARG A 126 -8.76 0.07 5.75
C ARG A 126 -8.79 1.16 4.69
N THR A 127 -9.07 2.37 5.15
CA THR A 127 -8.91 3.60 4.35
C THR A 127 -7.60 4.28 4.69
N MET A 128 -6.70 4.35 3.70
CA MET A 128 -5.37 4.95 3.85
C MET A 128 -5.41 6.47 3.62
N ASP A 129 -4.50 7.21 4.27
CA ASP A 129 -4.40 8.67 4.14
C ASP A 129 -3.84 9.10 2.76
N ASN A 130 -2.94 8.27 2.24
CA ASN A 130 -2.27 8.43 0.96
C ASN A 130 -2.17 7.07 0.24
N LEU A 131 -1.94 7.09 -1.07
CA LEU A 131 -1.68 5.91 -1.87
C LEU A 131 -0.64 5.02 -1.18
N THR A 132 -0.98 3.74 -1.05
CA THR A 132 -0.11 2.76 -0.38
C THR A 132 0.23 1.66 -1.36
N ASN A 133 1.51 1.56 -1.69
CA ASN A 133 2.06 0.48 -2.48
C ASN A 133 2.24 -0.77 -1.61
N ILE A 134 1.69 -1.88 -2.07
CA ILE A 134 1.82 -3.19 -1.47
C ILE A 134 2.57 -4.09 -2.46
N ASP A 135 3.79 -4.50 -2.12
CA ASP A 135 4.52 -5.54 -2.85
C ASP A 135 4.09 -6.92 -2.34
N MET A 136 3.46 -7.70 -3.21
CA MET A 136 2.97 -9.04 -2.87
C MET A 136 4.00 -10.16 -3.14
N ASN A 137 5.20 -9.82 -3.61
CA ASN A 137 6.27 -10.78 -3.91
C ASN A 137 5.82 -11.95 -4.81
N GLY A 138 5.00 -11.65 -5.81
CA GLY A 138 4.42 -12.60 -6.75
C GLY A 138 3.16 -13.33 -6.27
N THR A 139 2.75 -13.19 -5.00
CA THR A 139 1.47 -13.77 -4.55
C THR A 139 0.29 -13.01 -5.14
N ALA A 140 -0.85 -13.68 -5.27
CA ALA A 140 -2.03 -13.09 -5.87
C ALA A 140 -2.73 -12.13 -4.89
N ILE A 141 -3.05 -10.92 -5.33
CA ILE A 141 -3.90 -9.99 -4.58
C ILE A 141 -5.37 -10.42 -4.65
N PHE A 142 -5.76 -11.08 -5.75
CA PHE A 142 -7.07 -11.69 -5.93
C PHE A 142 -6.97 -12.97 -6.76
N ASN A 143 -7.57 -14.06 -6.30
CA ASN A 143 -7.54 -15.34 -7.00
C ASN A 143 -8.85 -16.11 -6.80
N ASN A 144 -9.81 -15.88 -7.69
CA ASN A 144 -11.07 -16.61 -7.70
C ASN A 144 -11.55 -16.83 -9.14
N ALA A 145 -11.35 -18.04 -9.65
CA ALA A 145 -11.72 -18.42 -11.02
C ALA A 145 -13.23 -18.53 -11.28
N SER A 146 -14.08 -18.37 -10.25
CA SER A 146 -15.53 -18.47 -10.36
C SER A 146 -16.26 -17.15 -10.07
N ALA A 147 -15.57 -16.13 -9.58
CA ALA A 147 -16.18 -14.87 -9.17
C ALA A 147 -15.38 -13.65 -9.66
N GLY A 148 -16.08 -12.52 -9.72
CA GLY A 148 -15.49 -11.21 -9.97
C GLY A 148 -14.91 -10.58 -8.70
N TRP A 149 -14.24 -9.44 -8.88
CA TRP A 149 -13.70 -8.62 -7.78
C TRP A 149 -14.23 -7.20 -7.89
N THR A 150 -15.16 -6.83 -7.01
CA THR A 150 -15.72 -5.47 -6.98
C THR A 150 -15.43 -4.82 -5.65
N HIS A 151 -14.77 -3.66 -5.67
CA HIS A 151 -14.49 -2.90 -4.45
C HIS A 151 -14.21 -1.42 -4.76
N ASP A 152 -14.72 -0.52 -3.92
CA ASP A 152 -14.37 0.89 -3.92
C ASP A 152 -13.40 1.18 -2.76
N TYR A 153 -12.15 1.48 -3.09
CA TYR A 153 -11.12 1.85 -2.11
C TYR A 153 -10.94 3.37 -1.98
N SER A 154 -11.78 4.16 -2.65
CA SER A 154 -11.74 5.62 -2.54
C SER A 154 -12.41 6.11 -1.25
N SER A 155 -12.12 7.35 -0.89
CA SER A 155 -12.72 8.02 0.26
C SER A 155 -12.80 9.52 0.01
N THR A 156 -13.91 10.13 0.41
CA THR A 156 -14.06 11.59 0.40
C THR A 156 -13.24 12.27 1.49
N ASP A 157 -13.06 11.59 2.63
CA ASP A 157 -12.31 12.10 3.77
C ASP A 157 -10.80 11.97 3.57
N LYS A 158 -10.39 10.96 2.79
CA LYS A 158 -9.00 10.67 2.43
C LYS A 158 -8.84 10.59 0.91
N PRO A 159 -8.97 11.73 0.19
CA PRO A 159 -9.05 11.75 -1.27
C PRO A 159 -7.76 11.33 -1.98
N ASN A 160 -6.62 11.37 -1.28
CA ASN A 160 -5.33 10.91 -1.78
C ASN A 160 -5.06 9.44 -1.44
N GLY A 161 -5.98 8.79 -0.71
CA GLY A 161 -5.91 7.40 -0.31
C GLY A 161 -6.21 6.43 -1.45
N GLY A 162 -5.75 5.19 -1.28
CA GLY A 162 -5.97 4.11 -2.23
C GLY A 162 -4.81 3.12 -2.20
N TRP A 163 -4.82 2.18 -3.13
CA TRP A 163 -3.85 1.10 -3.19
C TRP A 163 -3.10 1.08 -4.51
N ILE A 164 -1.81 0.74 -4.46
CA ILE A 164 -1.05 0.31 -5.63
C ILE A 164 -0.65 -1.13 -5.38
N PHE A 165 -1.24 -2.06 -6.13
CA PHE A 165 -0.88 -3.47 -6.02
C PHE A 165 0.32 -3.74 -6.91
N ASN A 166 1.44 -4.13 -6.28
CA ASN A 166 2.72 -4.33 -6.92
C ASN A 166 3.14 -5.80 -6.91
N ASN A 167 3.77 -6.24 -7.99
CA ASN A 167 4.40 -7.56 -8.09
C ASN A 167 3.42 -8.68 -7.69
N THR A 168 2.29 -8.73 -8.39
CA THR A 168 1.14 -9.55 -7.98
C THR A 168 0.40 -10.13 -9.18
N ASN A 169 -0.61 -10.95 -8.90
CA ASN A 169 -1.49 -11.54 -9.89
C ASN A 169 -2.95 -11.33 -9.50
N VAL A 170 -3.81 -11.15 -10.51
CA VAL A 170 -5.28 -11.15 -10.39
C VAL A 170 -5.83 -12.22 -11.32
N THR A 171 -6.55 -13.19 -10.76
CA THR A 171 -7.33 -14.17 -11.53
C THR A 171 -8.79 -14.05 -11.13
N ALA A 172 -9.65 -13.62 -12.06
CA ALA A 172 -11.07 -13.45 -11.82
C ALA A 172 -11.93 -14.22 -12.84
N GLY A 173 -12.91 -14.96 -12.32
CA GLY A 173 -13.90 -15.70 -13.10
C GLY A 173 -15.06 -14.86 -13.60
N GLY A 174 -15.21 -13.62 -13.11
CA GLY A 174 -16.25 -12.66 -13.47
C GLY A 174 -15.72 -11.23 -13.48
N ASP A 175 -16.61 -10.24 -13.54
CA ASP A 175 -16.23 -8.83 -13.68
C ASP A 175 -15.32 -8.32 -12.56
N VAL A 176 -14.31 -7.54 -12.94
CA VAL A 176 -13.46 -6.79 -12.01
C VAL A 176 -13.84 -5.32 -12.09
N ASN A 177 -14.29 -4.73 -10.98
CA ASN A 177 -14.71 -3.33 -10.91
C ASN A 177 -14.06 -2.68 -9.68
N LEU A 178 -12.96 -1.94 -9.90
CA LEU A 178 -12.17 -1.36 -8.83
C LEU A 178 -12.15 0.17 -8.91
N THR A 179 -12.23 0.81 -7.75
CA THR A 179 -12.06 2.26 -7.62
C THR A 179 -10.94 2.58 -6.63
N GLY A 180 -10.09 3.56 -6.95
CA GLY A 180 -9.00 4.00 -6.05
C GLY A 180 -7.79 3.06 -6.02
N VAL A 181 -7.52 2.38 -7.14
CA VAL A 181 -6.46 1.37 -7.28
C VAL A 181 -5.52 1.72 -8.44
N GLY A 182 -4.26 1.34 -8.31
CA GLY A 182 -3.29 1.21 -9.41
C GLY A 182 -2.62 -0.16 -9.38
N PHE A 183 -1.97 -0.53 -10.49
CA PHE A 183 -1.24 -1.79 -10.61
C PHE A 183 0.15 -1.57 -11.18
N ASN A 184 1.15 -2.20 -10.56
CA ASN A 184 2.52 -2.22 -11.03
C ASN A 184 3.03 -3.66 -11.11
N ASN A 185 3.71 -4.03 -12.20
CA ASN A 185 4.30 -5.36 -12.36
C ASN A 185 3.29 -6.48 -12.04
N ALA A 186 2.08 -6.39 -12.60
CA ALA A 186 1.00 -7.33 -12.32
C ALA A 186 0.56 -8.11 -13.56
N THR A 187 0.17 -9.37 -13.37
CA THR A 187 -0.56 -10.15 -14.38
C THR A 187 -2.03 -10.24 -13.98
N ILE A 188 -2.92 -9.72 -14.82
CA ILE A 188 -4.35 -9.64 -14.59
C ILE A 188 -5.06 -10.46 -15.66
N THR A 189 -5.80 -11.47 -15.23
CA THR A 189 -6.58 -12.37 -16.09
C THR A 189 -8.04 -12.40 -15.63
N VAL A 190 -8.94 -11.94 -16.50
CA VAL A 190 -10.39 -11.99 -16.31
C VAL A 190 -11.00 -12.91 -17.36
N THR A 191 -11.49 -14.08 -16.94
CA THR A 191 -11.86 -15.18 -17.87
C THR A 191 -13.31 -15.16 -18.33
N ASN A 192 -14.25 -14.63 -17.54
CA ASN A 192 -15.65 -14.44 -17.98
C ASN A 192 -16.21 -13.09 -17.54
N GLY A 193 -15.53 -12.00 -17.91
CA GLY A 193 -15.96 -10.67 -17.52
C GLY A 193 -15.11 -9.54 -18.09
N SER A 194 -15.50 -8.33 -17.76
CA SER A 194 -14.79 -7.10 -18.08
C SER A 194 -13.87 -6.68 -16.94
N PHE A 195 -12.84 -5.88 -17.26
CA PHE A 195 -11.99 -5.23 -16.28
C PHE A 195 -12.26 -3.73 -16.30
N SER A 196 -12.68 -3.18 -15.16
CA SER A 196 -12.95 -1.76 -14.99
C SER A 196 -12.14 -1.20 -13.82
N LEU A 197 -11.40 -0.13 -14.10
CA LEU A 197 -10.68 0.64 -13.10
C LEU A 197 -11.13 2.11 -13.18
N SER A 198 -11.53 2.68 -12.05
CA SER A 198 -11.91 4.09 -11.96
C SER A 198 -11.23 4.83 -10.80
N GLY A 199 -11.13 6.14 -10.87
CA GLY A 199 -10.58 6.92 -9.77
C GLY A 199 -10.54 8.43 -10.00
N ASN A 200 -10.48 9.20 -8.91
CA ASN A 200 -10.35 10.66 -8.99
C ASN A 200 -8.89 11.08 -9.23
N GLY A 201 -7.93 10.32 -8.68
CA GLY A 201 -6.50 10.44 -8.96
C GLY A 201 -6.08 9.69 -10.23
N PRO A 202 -4.80 9.73 -10.62
CA PRO A 202 -4.30 9.08 -11.83
C PRO A 202 -4.55 7.56 -11.77
N ALA A 203 -5.13 7.00 -12.83
CA ALA A 203 -5.16 5.55 -13.02
C ALA A 203 -3.81 5.13 -13.63
N VAL A 204 -2.94 4.55 -12.81
CA VAL A 204 -1.58 4.17 -13.21
C VAL A 204 -1.49 2.66 -13.36
N LEU A 205 -1.19 2.21 -14.57
CA LEU A 205 -0.79 0.84 -14.87
C LEU A 205 0.64 0.86 -15.43
N THR A 206 1.59 0.33 -14.65
CA THR A 206 3.00 0.22 -15.03
C THR A 206 3.43 -1.24 -15.13
N ASP A 207 4.04 -1.64 -16.24
CA ASP A 207 4.62 -2.97 -16.47
C ASP A 207 3.63 -4.13 -16.23
N ASN A 208 2.36 -3.95 -16.61
CA ASN A 208 1.34 -4.97 -16.41
C ASN A 208 1.05 -5.79 -17.67
N THR A 209 0.53 -7.00 -17.48
CA THR A 209 -0.19 -7.75 -18.52
C THR A 209 -1.65 -7.87 -18.10
N LEU A 210 -2.55 -7.21 -18.83
CA LEU A 210 -4.00 -7.25 -18.59
C LEU A 210 -4.71 -7.97 -19.73
N SER A 211 -5.40 -9.06 -19.42
CA SER A 211 -6.24 -9.81 -20.35
C SER A 211 -7.64 -9.99 -19.77
N ALA A 212 -8.65 -9.47 -20.47
CA ALA A 212 -10.06 -9.70 -20.15
C ALA A 212 -10.79 -10.29 -21.37
N THR A 213 -11.67 -11.27 -21.14
CA THR A 213 -12.54 -11.79 -22.21
C THR A 213 -13.68 -10.82 -22.57
N GLY A 214 -14.05 -9.93 -21.66
CA GLY A 214 -14.96 -8.81 -21.89
C GLY A 214 -14.24 -7.53 -22.32
N ALA A 215 -14.81 -6.40 -21.92
CA ALA A 215 -14.25 -5.07 -22.17
C ALA A 215 -13.15 -4.71 -21.15
N VAL A 216 -12.32 -3.74 -21.50
CA VAL A 216 -11.40 -3.08 -20.56
C VAL A 216 -11.76 -1.60 -20.48
N ASN A 217 -12.18 -1.13 -19.31
CA ASN A 217 -12.61 0.25 -19.08
C ASN A 217 -11.69 0.90 -18.04
N LEU A 218 -10.88 1.87 -18.47
CA LEU A 218 -10.01 2.62 -17.58
C LEU A 218 -10.47 4.08 -17.58
N SER A 219 -10.86 4.59 -16.41
CA SER A 219 -11.25 5.98 -16.25
C SER A 219 -10.52 6.63 -15.09
N SER A 220 -10.09 7.88 -15.27
CA SER A 220 -9.47 8.64 -14.20
C SER A 220 -9.74 10.12 -14.37
N GLY A 221 -10.08 10.81 -13.28
CA GLY A 221 -10.27 12.25 -13.25
C GLY A 221 -8.99 13.06 -13.54
N SER A 222 -7.81 12.45 -13.42
CA SER A 222 -6.50 13.10 -13.66
C SER A 222 -5.75 12.54 -14.88
N GLY A 223 -6.37 11.63 -15.64
CA GLY A 223 -5.77 10.97 -16.79
C GLY A 223 -5.40 9.50 -16.54
N VAL A 224 -5.42 8.71 -17.62
CA VAL A 224 -5.03 7.29 -17.61
C VAL A 224 -3.62 7.16 -18.16
N THR A 225 -2.71 6.54 -17.41
CA THR A 225 -1.32 6.31 -17.82
C THR A 225 -1.04 4.82 -17.92
N LEU A 226 -0.60 4.39 -19.11
CA LEU A 226 -0.14 3.04 -19.40
C LEU A 226 1.35 3.08 -19.76
N THR A 227 2.21 2.54 -18.89
CA THR A 227 3.65 2.44 -19.14
C THR A 227 4.04 0.97 -19.13
N GLY A 228 4.74 0.48 -20.15
CA GLY A 228 5.15 -0.93 -20.23
C GLY A 228 4.01 -1.95 -20.15
N THR A 229 2.75 -1.52 -20.26
CA THR A 229 1.57 -2.33 -20.01
C THR A 229 0.98 -2.86 -21.32
N THR A 230 0.74 -4.17 -21.37
CA THR A 230 -0.01 -4.81 -22.45
C THR A 230 -1.46 -4.99 -22.03
N VAL A 231 -2.39 -4.59 -22.89
CA VAL A 231 -3.84 -4.74 -22.66
C VAL A 231 -4.45 -5.55 -23.81
N SER A 232 -5.21 -6.59 -23.45
CA SER A 232 -6.02 -7.39 -24.36
C SER A 232 -7.45 -7.45 -23.83
N ALA A 233 -8.41 -7.16 -24.69
CA ALA A 233 -9.84 -7.26 -24.42
C ALA A 233 -10.49 -8.14 -25.50
N GLY A 234 -11.47 -8.96 -25.11
CA GLY A 234 -12.33 -9.66 -26.07
C GLY A 234 -13.41 -8.77 -26.68
N SER A 235 -13.61 -7.57 -26.11
CA SER A 235 -14.50 -6.52 -26.61
C SER A 235 -13.76 -5.18 -26.65
N ASP A 236 -14.43 -4.07 -26.31
CA ASP A 236 -13.87 -2.73 -26.42
C ASP A 236 -12.83 -2.43 -25.33
N ILE A 237 -11.85 -1.60 -25.70
CA ILE A 237 -10.94 -0.95 -24.76
C ILE A 237 -11.33 0.54 -24.70
N THR A 238 -11.79 0.99 -23.54
CA THR A 238 -12.20 2.37 -23.29
C THR A 238 -11.22 3.03 -22.34
N LEU A 239 -10.62 4.15 -22.75
CA LEU A 239 -9.74 4.97 -21.93
C LEU A 239 -10.34 6.37 -21.80
N LEU A 240 -10.71 6.76 -20.58
CA LEU A 240 -11.31 8.07 -20.28
C LEU A 240 -10.43 8.83 -19.28
N GLY A 241 -9.61 9.74 -19.80
CA GLY A 241 -8.93 10.73 -18.99
C GLY A 241 -9.80 11.97 -18.81
N GLY A 242 -10.09 12.34 -17.57
CA GLY A 242 -10.56 13.67 -17.21
C GLY A 242 -9.38 14.64 -17.26
N GLY A 243 -9.56 15.73 -18.01
CA GLY A 243 -8.73 16.92 -17.85
C GLY A 243 -9.45 17.86 -16.89
N SER A 244 -8.77 18.28 -15.83
CA SER A 244 -9.07 19.51 -15.11
C SER A 244 -8.26 20.65 -15.71
#